data_AF-A0A818Q534-F1
#
_entry.id   AF-A0A818Q534-F1
#
_cell.length_a   1.000
_cell.length_b   1.000
_cell.length_c   1.000
_cell.angle_alpha   90.00
_cell.angle_beta   90.00
_cell.angle_gamma   90.00
#
_symmetry.space_group_name_H-M   'P 1'
#
loop_
_entity.id
_entity.type
_entity.pdbx_description
1 polymer ?
#
loop_
_entity_poly.entity_id
_entity_poly.type
_entity_poly.pdbx_seq_one_letter_code
_entity_poly.pdbx_strand_id
1 'polypeptide(L)'
;MANRASSKLSTARYIMNRPDYDRSFHKNSAAEDEDEASIDNQEDDGTAVEPTDEPNYDVTSADYASKLSPNIREGPEIETTSFDPSTINKDLCEGDSVVRLMRTGSVKDRKIYANQELFAHDGKFLNYFFIPKLVFQNTSKEPISVIEITSEYQNSEGNWLDCYGVKIGPAISDESESYTWLPDTTLNLEPSKLVTYALRVDVQIHGEPGLNNQRRARAHSILPQPFKIRLHVHDTEGKTVSLLVEQINDPLILPTKARIVKQFDYEDVVAFIYADDCNTNTRYWVIVHYEDKSKLRFSYGNCLHGSTTKYLDTWLISELCNQAKQTDTTEIVLDDWNDNERTITALFDKITFILFAMRSYGNCLHGSTTKYLDTWLISELCNQAKQTDTTEIVLDDWNDNERTITALFDKITFILFAMRIELKTPTSRTVETVLLPLDKIKERFVIAKQEPEVHRPLGTTAFVSGGDFSQTDD
;
A
#
# COMPACT_ATOMS: atom_id res chain seq x y z
N MET A 1 -31.22 -19.67 59.68
CA MET A 1 -31.04 -18.57 58.69
C MET A 1 -29.87 -18.94 57.80
N ALA A 2 -29.96 -18.68 56.50
CA ALA A 2 -28.97 -19.15 55.52
C ALA A 2 -28.69 -18.07 54.46
N ASN A 3 -27.45 -18.02 53.97
CA ASN A 3 -27.07 -17.97 52.56
C ASN A 3 -25.61 -17.50 52.41
N ARG A 4 -24.70 -18.43 52.08
CA ARG A 4 -23.45 -18.11 51.40
C ARG A 4 -23.65 -18.44 49.92
N ALA A 5 -23.74 -17.43 49.07
CA ALA A 5 -23.80 -17.64 47.62
C ALA A 5 -22.45 -18.14 47.10
N SER A 6 -22.46 -19.16 46.24
CA SER A 6 -21.27 -19.70 45.58
C SER A 6 -21.28 -19.30 44.11
N SER A 7 -20.42 -18.38 43.72
CA SER A 7 -20.26 -17.94 42.33
C SER A 7 -19.40 -18.95 41.55
N LYS A 8 -20.06 -19.94 40.93
CA LYS A 8 -19.41 -20.84 39.96
C LYS A 8 -19.15 -20.08 38.65
N LEU A 9 -17.90 -19.73 38.39
CA LEU A 9 -17.46 -19.33 37.04
C LEU A 9 -17.40 -20.58 36.15
N SER A 10 -18.27 -20.66 35.15
CA SER A 10 -18.30 -21.74 34.18
C SER A 10 -17.39 -21.45 32.99
N THR A 11 -16.28 -22.17 32.86
CA THR A 11 -15.34 -22.04 31.74
C THR A 11 -15.96 -22.56 30.44
N ALA A 12 -16.56 -21.66 29.65
CA ALA A 12 -17.02 -21.97 28.30
C ALA A 12 -15.80 -22.16 27.37
N ARG A 13 -15.52 -23.40 26.96
CA ARG A 13 -14.51 -23.69 25.95
C ARG A 13 -15.09 -23.48 24.55
N TYR A 14 -14.76 -22.37 23.91
CA TYR A 14 -15.00 -22.20 22.47
C TYR A 14 -14.02 -23.08 21.69
N ILE A 15 -14.53 -24.14 21.05
CA ILE A 15 -13.78 -24.95 20.09
C ILE A 15 -14.05 -24.36 18.71
N MET A 16 -13.13 -23.56 18.19
CA MET A 16 -13.17 -23.15 16.79
C MET A 16 -12.64 -24.28 15.90
N ASN A 17 -13.54 -25.03 15.28
CA ASN A 17 -13.19 -25.96 14.21
C ASN A 17 -12.57 -25.18 13.05
N ARG A 18 -11.35 -25.51 12.66
CA ARG A 18 -10.77 -25.06 11.38
C ARG A 18 -11.40 -25.87 10.25
N PRO A 19 -11.79 -25.26 9.12
CA PRO A 19 -12.08 -26.00 7.90
C PRO A 19 -10.76 -26.54 7.31
N ASP A 20 -10.71 -27.83 6.98
CA ASP A 20 -9.58 -28.41 6.26
C ASP A 20 -9.58 -27.90 4.81
N TYR A 21 -8.54 -27.14 4.45
CA TYR A 21 -8.36 -26.62 3.09
C TYR A 21 -7.59 -27.63 2.24
N ASP A 22 -8.32 -28.60 1.69
CA ASP A 22 -7.76 -29.57 0.74
C ASP A 22 -7.21 -28.85 -0.51
N ARG A 23 -6.07 -29.34 -1.02
CA ARG A 23 -5.32 -28.74 -2.14
C ARG A 23 -4.95 -29.81 -3.17
N SER A 24 -5.95 -30.28 -3.91
CA SER A 24 -5.77 -31.09 -5.10
C SER A 24 -5.15 -30.28 -6.26
N PHE A 25 -3.82 -30.35 -6.38
CA PHE A 25 -3.10 -29.80 -7.54
C PHE A 25 -3.33 -30.66 -8.79
N HIS A 26 -4.27 -30.26 -9.64
CA HIS A 26 -4.31 -30.76 -11.01
C HIS A 26 -3.20 -30.14 -11.86
N LYS A 27 -2.29 -30.99 -12.35
CA LYS A 27 -1.41 -30.65 -13.48
C LYS A 27 -2.19 -30.83 -14.78
N ASN A 28 -2.21 -29.80 -15.62
CA ASN A 28 -2.44 -29.95 -17.06
C ASN A 28 -1.15 -29.57 -17.80
N SER A 29 -0.95 -30.16 -18.97
CA SER A 29 0.34 -30.17 -19.70
C SER A 29 0.11 -30.23 -21.20
N ALA A 30 0.98 -29.55 -21.97
CA ALA A 30 0.98 -29.44 -23.44
C ALA A 30 -0.27 -28.74 -24.02
N ALA A 31 -0.20 -27.79 -24.95
CA ALA A 31 0.70 -27.54 -26.08
C ALA A 31 0.42 -28.46 -27.29
N GLU A 32 -0.17 -27.88 -28.32
CA GLU A 32 -0.27 -28.38 -29.69
C GLU A 32 -0.59 -27.18 -30.61
N ASP A 33 -0.39 -27.38 -31.91
CA ASP A 33 -0.13 -26.34 -32.93
C ASP A 33 -1.15 -26.53 -34.11
N GLU A 34 -1.21 -25.80 -35.23
CA GLU A 34 -0.27 -24.85 -35.87
C GLU A 34 -0.78 -23.39 -35.79
N ASP A 35 -1.25 -22.63 -36.79
CA ASP A 35 -1.51 -22.80 -38.24
C ASP A 35 -1.39 -21.40 -38.92
N GLU A 36 -1.16 -21.32 -40.23
CA GLU A 36 -0.89 -20.07 -40.96
C GLU A 36 -2.09 -19.54 -41.77
N ALA A 37 -2.23 -18.21 -41.88
CA ALA A 37 -3.15 -17.58 -42.84
C ALA A 37 -2.62 -16.24 -43.36
N SER A 38 -2.01 -16.26 -44.55
CA SER A 38 -1.68 -15.06 -45.33
C SER A 38 -2.92 -14.53 -46.08
N ILE A 39 -3.03 -13.21 -46.20
CA ILE A 39 -4.00 -12.55 -47.08
C ILE A 39 -3.27 -11.48 -47.91
N ASP A 40 -3.62 -11.40 -49.19
CA ASP A 40 -2.91 -10.64 -50.22
C ASP A 40 -3.06 -9.11 -50.12
N ASN A 41 -2.13 -8.42 -50.79
CA ASN A 41 -2.22 -7.00 -51.08
C ASN A 41 -3.29 -6.72 -52.16
N GLN A 42 -3.99 -5.59 -52.06
CA GLN A 42 -4.54 -4.91 -53.23
C GLN A 42 -4.10 -3.45 -53.23
N GLU A 43 -3.46 -3.05 -54.33
CA GLU A 43 -3.32 -1.66 -54.74
C GLU A 43 -4.59 -1.25 -55.50
N ASP A 44 -5.11 -0.04 -55.29
CA ASP A 44 -5.87 0.69 -56.33
C ASP A 44 -5.82 2.21 -56.09
N ASP A 45 -6.27 2.98 -57.07
CA ASP A 45 -5.71 4.28 -57.42
C ASP A 45 -6.45 5.53 -56.86
N GLY A 46 -5.67 6.60 -56.68
CA GLY A 46 -6.02 7.91 -57.22
C GLY A 46 -7.13 8.75 -56.55
N THR A 47 -6.72 9.72 -55.73
CA THR A 47 -7.13 11.12 -56.00
C THR A 47 -6.17 12.13 -55.35
N ALA A 48 -5.56 12.99 -56.16
CA ALA A 48 -4.72 14.08 -55.67
C ALA A 48 -5.59 15.27 -55.22
N VAL A 49 -5.66 15.51 -53.91
CA VAL A 49 -6.21 16.74 -53.33
C VAL A 49 -5.08 17.77 -53.22
N GLU A 50 -5.35 19.02 -53.58
CA GLU A 50 -4.34 20.10 -53.45
C GLU A 50 -3.98 20.31 -51.97
N PRO A 51 -2.68 20.42 -51.62
CA PRO A 51 -2.27 20.65 -50.25
C PRO A 51 -2.67 22.07 -49.82
N THR A 52 -3.70 22.17 -48.99
CA THR A 52 -3.88 23.34 -48.13
C THR A 52 -2.74 23.40 -47.12
N ASP A 53 -2.23 24.59 -46.83
CA ASP A 53 -1.19 24.83 -45.81
C ASP A 53 -1.74 24.64 -44.38
N GLU A 54 -2.23 23.45 -44.06
CA GLU A 54 -2.40 23.04 -42.66
C GLU A 54 -1.01 22.90 -42.03
N PRO A 55 -0.74 23.51 -40.86
CA PRO A 55 0.56 23.36 -40.20
C PRO A 55 0.82 21.88 -39.91
N ASN A 56 1.95 21.33 -40.36
CA ASN A 56 2.24 19.93 -40.08
C ASN A 56 2.56 19.76 -38.58
N TYR A 57 1.56 19.30 -37.82
CA TYR A 57 1.65 19.02 -36.39
C TYR A 57 2.27 17.65 -36.06
N ASP A 58 3.12 17.09 -36.94
CA ASP A 58 4.03 15.95 -36.69
C ASP A 58 5.14 16.27 -35.64
N VAL A 59 4.78 16.94 -34.55
CA VAL A 59 5.64 16.97 -33.35
C VAL A 59 5.50 15.62 -32.67
N THR A 60 6.52 14.77 -32.82
CA THR A 60 6.42 13.37 -32.42
C THR A 60 6.32 13.23 -30.90
N SER A 61 5.72 12.13 -30.42
CA SER A 61 5.68 11.83 -28.98
C SER A 61 7.07 11.68 -28.35
N ALA A 62 8.09 11.36 -29.16
CA ALA A 62 9.50 11.32 -28.74
C ALA A 62 10.07 12.72 -28.43
N ASP A 63 9.68 13.76 -29.19
CA ASP A 63 10.12 15.14 -28.96
C ASP A 63 9.63 15.67 -27.61
N TYR A 64 8.42 15.30 -27.21
CA TYR A 64 7.88 15.60 -25.89
C TYR A 64 8.56 14.81 -24.78
N ALA A 65 8.78 13.50 -24.98
CA ALA A 65 9.47 12.64 -24.00
C ALA A 65 10.85 13.19 -23.60
N SER A 66 11.59 13.77 -24.56
CA SER A 66 12.91 14.38 -24.32
C SER A 66 12.93 15.60 -23.40
N LYS A 67 11.76 16.24 -23.17
CA LYS A 67 11.60 17.48 -22.41
C LYS A 67 10.99 17.25 -21.02
N LEU A 68 10.58 16.02 -20.69
CA LEU A 68 9.99 15.69 -19.41
C LEU A 68 11.04 15.70 -18.29
N SER A 69 10.63 16.13 -17.10
CA SER A 69 11.40 15.89 -15.87
C SER A 69 11.61 14.39 -15.68
N PRO A 70 12.79 13.95 -15.19
CA PRO A 70 13.03 12.54 -14.91
C PRO A 70 12.04 12.04 -13.86
N ASN A 71 11.62 10.78 -13.96
CA ASN A 71 10.82 10.13 -12.93
C ASN A 71 11.66 10.02 -11.65
N ILE A 72 11.10 10.45 -10.51
CA ILE A 72 11.74 10.48 -9.20
C ILE A 72 11.12 9.38 -8.34
N ARG A 73 11.95 8.57 -7.70
CA ARG A 73 11.54 7.65 -6.63
C ARG A 73 12.48 7.84 -5.44
N GLU A 74 11.89 8.17 -4.31
CA GLU A 74 12.54 8.55 -3.05
C GLU A 74 11.97 7.70 -1.91
N GLY A 75 12.82 7.33 -0.94
CA GLY A 75 12.46 6.38 0.13
C GLY A 75 12.98 4.95 -0.16
N PRO A 76 12.65 3.98 0.71
CA PRO A 76 13.13 2.61 0.57
C PRO A 76 12.37 1.89 -0.56
N GLU A 77 13.07 1.53 -1.63
CA GLU A 77 12.50 0.60 -2.62
C GLU A 77 12.33 -0.77 -1.97
N ILE A 78 11.08 -1.20 -1.83
CA ILE A 78 10.75 -2.50 -1.25
C ILE A 78 11.03 -3.55 -2.31
N GLU A 79 12.23 -4.13 -2.26
CA GLU A 79 12.60 -5.29 -3.07
C GLU A 79 11.52 -6.37 -2.99
N THR A 80 10.84 -6.57 -4.12
CA THR A 80 9.94 -7.71 -4.35
C THR A 80 10.70 -8.94 -4.85
N THR A 81 11.98 -8.76 -5.15
CA THR A 81 13.00 -9.80 -5.30
C THR A 81 13.24 -10.55 -4.00
N SER A 82 13.68 -11.80 -4.11
CA SER A 82 14.05 -12.60 -2.94
C SER A 82 15.36 -12.08 -2.36
N PHE A 83 15.28 -11.33 -1.26
CA PHE A 83 16.41 -10.97 -0.39
C PHE A 83 17.36 -12.17 -0.21
N ASP A 84 18.63 -12.04 -0.63
CA ASP A 84 19.62 -13.12 -0.50
C ASP A 84 20.18 -13.17 0.94
N PRO A 85 19.80 -14.17 1.75
CA PRO A 85 20.22 -14.24 3.14
C PRO A 85 21.64 -14.80 3.31
N SER A 86 22.34 -15.11 2.20
CA SER A 86 23.79 -15.41 2.23
C SER A 86 24.61 -14.22 2.72
N THR A 87 24.11 -13.00 2.49
CA THR A 87 24.75 -11.73 2.89
C THR A 87 24.78 -11.53 4.40
N ILE A 88 23.76 -11.97 5.13
CA ILE A 88 23.75 -12.01 6.61
C ILE A 88 24.56 -13.22 7.10
N ASN A 89 25.89 -13.19 7.10
CA ASN A 89 26.72 -14.11 7.90
C ASN A 89 28.16 -13.62 8.11
N LYS A 90 28.37 -12.78 9.12
CA LYS A 90 29.57 -12.83 9.96
C LYS A 90 29.16 -12.80 11.43
N ASP A 91 28.67 -13.95 11.91
CA ASP A 91 28.45 -14.22 13.33
C ASP A 91 29.81 -14.07 14.08
N LEU A 92 30.10 -12.87 14.56
CA LEU A 92 31.39 -12.52 15.16
C LEU A 92 31.35 -12.84 16.65
N CYS A 93 31.95 -13.97 17.02
CA CYS A 93 32.08 -14.43 18.40
C CYS A 93 33.43 -13.97 18.97
N GLU A 94 33.41 -13.07 19.96
CA GLU A 94 34.60 -12.46 20.56
C GLU A 94 34.60 -12.65 22.09
N GLY A 95 35.79 -12.69 22.71
CA GLY A 95 35.91 -12.75 24.18
C GLY A 95 36.80 -13.89 24.70
N ASP A 96 37.13 -13.79 25.98
CA ASP A 96 38.15 -14.57 26.67
C ASP A 96 37.62 -15.85 27.35
N SER A 97 36.30 -15.98 27.50
CA SER A 97 35.65 -17.20 27.96
C SER A 97 35.99 -18.42 27.09
N VAL A 98 36.01 -19.60 27.72
CA VAL A 98 36.12 -20.90 27.05
C VAL A 98 34.79 -21.36 26.42
N VAL A 99 33.69 -20.65 26.69
CA VAL A 99 32.42 -20.82 25.99
C VAL A 99 32.51 -20.19 24.61
N ARG A 100 31.99 -20.88 23.59
CA ARG A 100 31.83 -20.36 22.22
C ARG A 100 30.38 -20.42 21.79
N LEU A 101 29.96 -19.38 21.09
CA LEU A 101 28.58 -19.16 20.64
C LEU A 101 28.55 -19.26 19.11
N MET A 102 27.66 -20.09 18.57
CA MET A 102 27.54 -20.32 17.14
C MET A 102 26.07 -20.42 16.71
N ARG A 103 25.68 -19.76 15.63
CA ARG A 103 24.40 -20.01 14.97
C ARG A 103 24.59 -21.08 13.90
N THR A 104 23.71 -22.08 13.91
CA THR A 104 23.85 -23.28 13.07
C THR A 104 22.58 -23.60 12.31
N GLY A 105 22.67 -24.54 11.36
CA GLY A 105 21.59 -24.85 10.43
C GLY A 105 21.58 -23.95 9.19
N SER A 106 20.47 -24.04 8.46
CA SER A 106 20.19 -23.36 7.21
C SER A 106 19.98 -21.84 7.40
N VAL A 107 19.85 -21.14 6.28
CA VAL A 107 19.34 -19.75 6.24
C VAL A 107 18.05 -19.56 7.06
N LYS A 108 17.08 -20.48 6.97
CA LYS A 108 15.81 -20.39 7.71
C LYS A 108 16.00 -20.57 9.22
N ASP A 109 16.98 -21.40 9.62
CA ASP A 109 17.36 -21.63 11.02
C ASP A 109 18.10 -20.44 11.63
N ARG A 110 18.82 -19.65 10.82
CA ARG A 110 19.54 -18.46 11.26
C ARG A 110 18.70 -17.18 11.26
N LYS A 111 17.51 -17.21 10.66
CA LYS A 111 16.59 -16.07 10.71
C LYS A 111 16.20 -15.77 12.16
N ILE A 112 16.34 -14.50 12.54
CA ILE A 112 15.81 -13.98 13.80
C ILE A 112 14.39 -13.52 13.52
N TYR A 113 13.43 -14.06 14.26
CA TYR A 113 12.01 -13.71 14.13
C TYR A 113 11.72 -12.56 15.08
N ALA A 114 10.97 -11.55 14.63
CA ALA A 114 10.51 -10.46 15.48
C ALA A 114 9.00 -10.62 15.74
N ASN A 115 8.54 -10.27 16.94
CA ASN A 115 7.12 -10.14 17.25
C ASN A 115 6.89 -8.98 18.23
N GLN A 116 5.67 -8.51 18.40
CA GLN A 116 5.32 -7.38 19.28
C GLN A 116 4.17 -7.77 20.21
N GLU A 117 4.06 -7.08 21.35
CA GLU A 117 2.90 -7.19 22.22
C GLU A 117 1.59 -6.76 21.51
N LEU A 118 0.47 -7.22 22.04
CA LEU A 118 -0.85 -6.97 21.43
C LEU A 118 -1.37 -5.56 21.73
N PHE A 119 -0.92 -4.95 22.82
CA PHE A 119 -1.34 -3.64 23.31
C PHE A 119 -0.15 -2.90 23.93
N ALA A 120 -0.19 -1.57 23.98
CA ALA A 120 0.69 -0.80 24.84
C ALA A 120 0.18 -0.77 26.30
N HIS A 121 1.12 -0.61 27.22
CA HIS A 121 0.93 -0.33 28.63
C HIS A 121 1.68 0.98 28.96
N ASP A 122 0.95 2.00 29.43
CA ASP A 122 1.48 3.35 29.69
C ASP A 122 2.26 3.97 28.52
N GLY A 123 1.78 3.77 27.28
CA GLY A 123 2.41 4.27 26.05
C GLY A 123 3.71 3.54 25.69
N LYS A 124 3.91 2.33 26.21
CA LYS A 124 5.06 1.46 25.95
C LYS A 124 4.63 0.03 25.61
N PHE A 125 5.42 -0.67 24.81
CA PHE A 125 5.24 -2.10 24.55
C PHE A 125 6.59 -2.79 24.36
N LEU A 126 6.62 -4.12 24.45
CA LEU A 126 7.80 -4.92 24.14
C LEU A 126 7.79 -5.45 22.70
N ASN A 127 8.93 -5.29 22.02
CA ASN A 127 9.26 -5.95 20.76
C ASN A 127 10.22 -7.10 21.07
N TYR A 128 9.80 -8.32 20.76
CA TYR A 128 10.48 -9.57 21.03
C TYR A 128 11.32 -10.03 19.83
N PHE A 129 12.53 -10.51 20.06
CA PHE A 129 13.44 -11.03 19.04
C PHE A 129 13.86 -12.47 19.37
N PHE A 130 13.41 -13.44 18.58
CA PHE A 130 13.62 -14.86 18.79
C PHE A 130 14.79 -15.37 17.93
N ILE A 131 15.82 -15.89 18.60
CA ILE A 131 17.04 -16.47 18.01
C ILE A 131 16.94 -17.99 18.21
N PRO A 132 16.44 -18.77 17.23
CA PRO A 132 15.86 -20.09 17.50
C PRO A 132 16.89 -21.21 17.73
N LYS A 133 18.11 -21.09 17.17
CA LYS A 133 19.15 -22.14 17.23
C LYS A 133 20.53 -21.53 17.51
N LEU A 134 20.74 -21.09 18.75
CA LEU A 134 22.05 -20.73 19.28
C LEU A 134 22.72 -21.96 19.92
N VAL A 135 23.90 -22.32 19.44
CA VAL A 135 24.72 -23.41 19.98
C VAL A 135 25.76 -22.84 20.93
N PHE A 136 25.80 -23.40 22.13
CA PHE A 136 26.84 -23.17 23.13
C PHE A 136 27.81 -24.35 23.10
N GLN A 137 29.10 -24.07 23.08
CA GLN A 137 30.18 -25.05 23.15
C GLN A 137 31.11 -24.71 24.31
N ASN A 138 31.32 -25.63 25.25
CA ASN A 138 32.45 -25.57 26.18
C ASN A 138 33.71 -26.12 25.48
N THR A 139 34.71 -25.27 25.23
CA THR A 139 35.98 -25.67 24.62
C THR A 139 37.06 -26.10 25.63
N SER A 140 36.76 -26.03 26.93
CA SER A 140 37.60 -26.49 28.03
C SER A 140 37.51 -28.02 28.25
N LYS A 141 38.37 -28.53 29.12
CA LYS A 141 38.41 -29.95 29.57
C LYS A 141 37.59 -30.20 30.83
N GLU A 142 37.11 -29.14 31.49
CA GLU A 142 36.38 -29.17 32.76
C GLU A 142 34.98 -28.56 32.59
N PRO A 143 33.95 -29.03 33.33
CA PRO A 143 32.61 -28.44 33.25
C PRO A 143 32.65 -26.96 33.62
N ILE A 144 31.95 -26.13 32.86
CA ILE A 144 31.80 -24.70 33.14
C ILE A 144 30.32 -24.34 33.13
N SER A 145 29.89 -23.38 33.94
CA SER A 145 28.52 -22.89 33.89
C SER A 145 28.47 -21.47 33.33
N VAL A 146 27.53 -21.23 32.42
CA VAL A 146 27.02 -19.88 32.16
C VAL A 146 26.18 -19.49 33.38
N ILE A 147 26.48 -18.33 33.97
CA ILE A 147 25.77 -17.80 35.13
C ILE A 147 24.80 -16.67 34.76
N GLU A 148 25.06 -15.99 33.66
CA GLU A 148 24.25 -14.86 33.20
C GLU A 148 24.35 -14.72 31.68
N ILE A 149 23.23 -14.34 31.06
CA ILE A 149 23.15 -13.95 29.65
C ILE A 149 22.47 -12.58 29.59
N THR A 150 23.21 -11.56 29.14
CA THR A 150 22.70 -10.21 28.90
C THR A 150 22.70 -9.90 27.41
N SER A 151 22.10 -8.78 27.01
CA SER A 151 22.17 -8.31 25.62
C SER A 151 21.90 -6.82 25.51
N GLU A 152 22.56 -6.20 24.55
CA GLU A 152 22.36 -4.81 24.13
C GLU A 152 22.00 -4.76 22.64
N TYR A 153 21.41 -3.65 22.20
CA TYR A 153 21.10 -3.39 20.80
C TYR A 153 21.67 -2.05 20.32
N GLN A 154 22.00 -1.95 19.04
CA GLN A 154 22.42 -0.68 18.44
C GLN A 154 21.20 0.14 18.04
N ASN A 155 21.12 1.40 18.50
CA ASN A 155 20.08 2.35 18.09
C ASN A 155 20.42 3.04 16.74
N SER A 156 19.52 3.89 16.25
CA SER A 156 19.68 4.63 14.99
C SER A 156 20.82 5.65 14.97
N GLU A 157 21.33 6.07 16.13
CA GLU A 157 22.48 6.96 16.30
C GLU A 157 23.82 6.18 16.33
N GLY A 158 23.75 4.84 16.39
CA GLY A 158 24.91 3.96 16.57
C GLY A 158 25.26 3.66 18.04
N ASN A 159 24.53 4.22 19.00
CA ASN A 159 24.71 3.97 20.43
C ASN A 159 24.21 2.56 20.80
N TRP A 160 24.91 1.88 21.71
CA TRP A 160 24.46 0.60 22.26
C TRP A 160 23.64 0.84 23.52
N LEU A 161 22.51 0.12 23.65
CA LEU A 161 21.53 0.27 24.73
C LEU A 161 21.12 -1.12 25.25
N ASP A 162 20.97 -1.27 26.56
CA ASP A 162 20.52 -2.52 27.18
C ASP A 162 19.13 -2.95 26.69
N CYS A 163 18.97 -4.25 26.42
CA CYS A 163 17.65 -4.84 26.22
C CYS A 163 16.94 -5.03 27.58
N TYR A 164 15.61 -4.99 27.58
CA TYR A 164 14.80 -5.10 28.80
C TYR A 164 14.83 -6.50 29.44
N GLY A 165 15.25 -7.53 28.70
CA GLY A 165 15.55 -8.84 29.26
C GLY A 165 15.91 -9.90 28.23
N VAL A 166 16.60 -10.94 28.69
CA VAL A 166 16.91 -12.15 27.90
C VAL A 166 16.19 -13.34 28.53
N LYS A 167 15.60 -14.19 27.68
CA LYS A 167 15.02 -15.49 28.05
C LYS A 167 15.68 -16.57 27.23
N ILE A 168 15.87 -17.75 27.80
CA ILE A 168 16.46 -18.90 27.14
C ILE A 168 15.56 -20.12 27.32
N GLY A 169 15.47 -20.98 26.32
CA GLY A 169 14.64 -22.19 26.34
C GLY A 169 15.20 -23.26 25.39
N PRO A 170 14.85 -24.55 25.55
CA PRO A 170 15.32 -25.59 24.65
C PRO A 170 14.98 -25.26 23.18
N ALA A 171 15.92 -25.48 22.26
CA ALA A 171 15.63 -25.30 20.84
C ALA A 171 14.66 -26.39 20.35
N ILE A 172 13.41 -26.01 20.14
CA ILE A 172 12.37 -26.89 19.60
C ILE A 172 12.64 -27.13 18.10
N SER A 173 12.42 -28.36 17.62
CA SER A 173 12.63 -28.74 16.21
C SER A 173 11.59 -28.15 15.24
N ASP A 174 10.41 -27.88 15.77
CA ASP A 174 9.17 -27.63 15.03
C ASP A 174 8.77 -26.15 15.09
N GLU A 175 8.05 -25.67 14.07
CA GLU A 175 7.68 -24.25 13.90
C GLU A 175 6.53 -23.78 14.82
N SER A 176 6.30 -24.47 15.95
CA SER A 176 5.32 -24.09 16.97
C SER A 176 5.90 -23.05 17.93
N GLU A 177 5.30 -21.86 17.96
CA GLU A 177 5.79 -20.68 18.71
C GLU A 177 5.85 -20.85 20.25
N SER A 178 5.41 -21.99 20.78
CA SER A 178 5.34 -22.30 22.21
C SER A 178 6.68 -22.76 22.79
N TYR A 179 7.68 -21.86 22.81
CA TYR A 179 8.93 -22.07 23.54
C TYR A 179 8.69 -22.12 25.06
N THR A 180 9.15 -23.19 25.71
CA THR A 180 9.22 -23.27 27.17
C THR A 180 10.47 -22.55 27.66
N TRP A 181 10.31 -21.29 28.05
CA TRP A 181 11.38 -20.49 28.66
C TRP A 181 11.77 -21.02 30.04
N LEU A 182 13.07 -21.08 30.31
CA LEU A 182 13.62 -21.38 31.62
C LEU A 182 13.38 -20.20 32.59
N PRO A 183 13.32 -20.45 33.92
CA PRO A 183 13.10 -19.39 34.91
C PRO A 183 14.31 -18.46 35.10
N ASP A 184 15.49 -18.92 34.70
CA ASP A 184 16.78 -18.21 34.76
C ASP A 184 17.64 -18.56 33.52
N THR A 185 18.81 -17.92 33.39
CA THR A 185 19.71 -18.08 32.23
C THR A 185 20.88 -19.04 32.48
N THR A 186 20.89 -19.78 33.60
CA THR A 186 22.01 -20.63 34.01
C THR A 186 22.11 -21.89 33.13
N LEU A 187 23.27 -22.12 32.51
CA LEU A 187 23.53 -23.34 31.71
C LEU A 187 24.76 -24.07 32.24
N ASN A 188 24.64 -25.36 32.54
CA ASN A 188 25.79 -26.21 32.87
C ASN A 188 26.34 -26.85 31.58
N LEU A 189 27.56 -26.46 31.18
CA LEU A 189 28.18 -26.87 29.92
C LEU A 189 29.30 -27.88 30.16
N GLU A 190 28.98 -29.13 29.87
CA GLU A 190 29.90 -30.27 29.94
C GLU A 190 31.08 -30.15 28.94
N PRO A 191 32.28 -30.66 29.27
CA PRO A 191 33.47 -30.57 28.43
C PRO A 191 33.24 -31.02 26.99
N SER A 192 33.62 -30.20 26.02
CA SER A 192 33.51 -30.48 24.57
C SER A 192 32.10 -30.83 24.05
N LYS A 193 31.03 -30.68 24.85
CA LYS A 193 29.66 -30.90 24.37
C LYS A 193 29.11 -29.65 23.69
N LEU A 194 28.23 -29.88 22.72
CA LEU A 194 27.39 -28.87 22.09
C LEU A 194 25.99 -28.96 22.70
N VAL A 195 25.39 -27.83 23.05
CA VAL A 195 23.99 -27.74 23.46
C VAL A 195 23.31 -26.59 22.70
N THR A 196 22.07 -26.81 22.26
CA THR A 196 21.35 -25.86 21.40
C THR A 196 20.12 -25.32 22.12
N TYR A 197 20.06 -24.00 22.25
CA TYR A 197 18.96 -23.27 22.88
C TYR A 197 18.38 -22.24 21.92
N ALA A 198 17.10 -21.94 22.11
CA ALA A 198 16.47 -20.75 21.58
C ALA A 198 16.60 -19.63 22.62
N LEU A 199 16.93 -18.42 22.17
CA LEU A 199 16.90 -17.21 23.00
C LEU A 199 15.77 -16.30 22.53
N ARG A 200 15.22 -15.52 23.45
CA ARG A 200 14.34 -14.38 23.20
C ARG A 200 14.92 -13.15 23.88
N VAL A 201 15.07 -12.07 23.12
CA VAL A 201 15.52 -10.76 23.59
C VAL A 201 14.35 -9.79 23.54
N ASP A 202 14.07 -9.08 24.63
CA ASP A 202 12.95 -8.17 24.77
C ASP A 202 13.43 -6.71 24.74
N VAL A 203 12.91 -5.89 23.81
CA VAL A 203 13.23 -4.45 23.68
C VAL A 203 11.99 -3.64 24.03
N GLN A 204 12.09 -2.70 24.97
CA GLN A 204 10.99 -1.80 25.32
C GLN A 204 10.95 -0.60 24.38
N ILE A 205 9.79 -0.35 23.78
CA ILE A 205 9.53 0.72 22.81
C ILE A 205 8.49 1.66 23.38
N HIS A 206 8.66 2.96 23.14
CA HIS A 206 7.61 3.98 23.33
C HIS A 206 6.76 4.10 22.05
N GLY A 207 5.44 4.08 22.20
CA GLY A 207 4.47 4.10 21.09
C GLY A 207 3.43 2.99 21.21
N GLU A 208 2.78 2.66 20.10
CA GLU A 208 1.78 1.60 19.99
C GLU A 208 2.30 0.43 19.13
N PRO A 209 1.95 -0.84 19.45
CA PRO A 209 2.33 -1.97 18.62
C PRO A 209 1.53 -2.02 17.31
N GLY A 210 2.00 -2.82 16.35
CA GLY A 210 1.35 -3.01 15.06
C GLY A 210 -0.10 -3.47 15.19
N LEU A 211 -1.02 -2.83 14.46
CA LEU A 211 -2.47 -3.09 14.58
C LEU A 211 -2.88 -4.55 14.25
N ASN A 212 -2.12 -5.25 13.41
CA ASN A 212 -2.41 -6.62 12.97
C ASN A 212 -1.18 -7.55 13.07
N ASN A 213 -1.41 -8.86 12.95
CA ASN A 213 -0.34 -9.87 13.11
C ASN A 213 0.82 -9.69 12.11
N GLN A 214 0.58 -9.20 10.89
CA GLN A 214 1.65 -8.96 9.91
C GLN A 214 2.52 -7.75 10.29
N ARG A 215 1.93 -6.70 10.87
CA ARG A 215 2.68 -5.55 11.41
C ARG A 215 3.43 -5.94 12.71
N ARG A 216 2.84 -6.80 13.56
CA ARG A 216 3.47 -7.26 14.81
C ARG A 216 4.63 -8.22 14.60
N ALA A 217 4.58 -9.10 13.61
CA ALA A 217 5.64 -10.08 13.29
C ALA A 217 6.91 -9.45 12.67
N ARG A 218 7.30 -8.26 13.12
CA ARG A 218 8.36 -7.39 12.58
C ARG A 218 9.02 -6.60 13.73
N ALA A 219 10.24 -6.14 13.51
CA ALA A 219 10.79 -5.02 14.28
C ALA A 219 9.97 -3.77 13.97
N HIS A 220 9.59 -3.01 15.01
CA HIS A 220 8.87 -1.76 14.89
C HIS A 220 9.73 -0.68 14.20
N SER A 221 9.12 0.23 13.43
CA SER A 221 9.84 1.15 12.53
C SER A 221 10.72 2.20 13.22
N ILE A 222 10.62 2.35 14.55
CA ILE A 222 11.52 3.17 15.37
C ILE A 222 12.91 2.52 15.57
N LEU A 223 13.02 1.19 15.40
CA LEU A 223 14.28 0.46 15.52
C LEU A 223 15.01 0.46 14.17
N PRO A 224 16.35 0.58 14.15
CA PRO A 224 17.12 0.56 12.91
C PRO A 224 17.00 -0.80 12.19
N GLN A 225 17.26 -0.77 10.88
CA GLN A 225 17.35 -1.95 10.03
C GLN A 225 18.67 -1.87 9.23
N PRO A 226 19.55 -2.90 9.25
CA PRO A 226 19.45 -4.13 10.06
C PRO A 226 19.46 -3.82 11.57
N PHE A 227 18.60 -4.54 12.32
CA PHE A 227 18.56 -4.44 13.77
C PHE A 227 19.65 -5.32 14.38
N LYS A 228 20.62 -4.69 15.04
CA LYS A 228 21.80 -5.36 15.58
C LYS A 228 21.65 -5.62 17.06
N ILE A 229 21.82 -6.87 17.46
CA ILE A 229 21.79 -7.33 18.85
C ILE A 229 23.16 -7.91 19.18
N ARG A 230 23.79 -7.45 20.25
CA ARG A 230 24.98 -8.11 20.83
C ARG A 230 24.52 -8.88 22.06
N LEU A 231 24.71 -10.19 22.02
CA LEU A 231 24.54 -11.07 23.19
C LEU A 231 25.85 -11.08 23.98
N HIS A 232 25.77 -11.08 25.30
CA HIS A 232 26.90 -11.37 26.18
C HIS A 232 26.57 -12.56 27.07
N VAL A 233 27.55 -13.42 27.28
CA VAL A 233 27.43 -14.65 28.07
C VAL A 233 28.59 -14.66 29.07
N HIS A 234 28.25 -14.63 30.35
CA HIS A 234 29.19 -14.61 31.46
C HIS A 234 29.29 -16.00 32.10
N ASP A 235 30.51 -16.46 32.37
CA ASP A 235 30.77 -17.78 32.93
C ASP A 235 31.18 -17.74 34.42
N THR A 236 31.27 -18.91 35.04
CA THR A 236 31.70 -19.10 36.43
C THR A 236 33.14 -18.64 36.74
N GLU A 237 33.96 -18.38 35.72
CA GLU A 237 35.30 -17.79 35.90
C GLU A 237 35.27 -16.25 35.87
N GLY A 238 34.09 -15.64 35.65
CA GLY A 238 33.92 -14.20 35.46
C GLY A 238 34.35 -13.69 34.08
N LYS A 239 34.59 -14.61 33.14
CA LYS A 239 34.98 -14.28 31.76
C LYS A 239 33.74 -14.08 30.90
N THR A 240 33.92 -13.44 29.75
CA THR A 240 32.80 -13.11 28.87
C THR A 240 33.06 -13.59 27.45
N VAL A 241 32.02 -14.13 26.81
CA VAL A 241 31.96 -14.27 25.35
C VAL A 241 30.77 -13.47 24.83
N SER A 242 30.98 -12.74 23.74
CA SER A 242 29.98 -11.91 23.07
C SER A 242 29.71 -12.46 21.67
N LEU A 243 28.48 -12.30 21.19
CA LEU A 243 28.09 -12.63 19.82
C LEU A 243 27.24 -11.50 19.23
N LEU A 244 27.71 -10.89 18.15
CA LEU A 244 26.92 -9.97 17.34
C LEU A 244 26.02 -10.76 16.37
N VAL A 245 24.73 -10.43 16.35
CA VAL A 245 23.74 -10.98 15.41
C VAL A 245 22.89 -9.86 14.81
N GLU A 246 22.34 -10.10 13.62
CA GLU A 246 21.52 -9.12 12.90
C GLU A 246 20.13 -9.70 12.58
N GLN A 247 19.09 -8.91 12.81
CA GLN A 247 17.72 -9.15 12.36
C GLN A 247 17.37 -8.18 11.24
N ILE A 248 16.71 -8.70 10.20
CA ILE A 248 16.15 -7.91 9.11
C ILE A 248 14.69 -8.32 8.95
N ASN A 249 13.80 -7.34 8.83
CA ASN A 249 12.39 -7.55 8.56
C ASN A 249 12.18 -8.14 7.15
N ASP A 250 11.24 -9.08 7.03
CA ASP A 250 10.84 -9.60 5.71
C ASP A 250 10.37 -8.48 4.76
N PRO A 251 10.47 -8.66 3.43
CA PRO A 251 9.78 -7.81 2.46
C PRO A 251 8.30 -7.61 2.83
N LEU A 252 7.80 -6.41 2.58
CA LEU A 252 6.41 -6.05 2.90
C LEU A 252 5.46 -6.70 1.87
N ILE A 253 4.42 -7.38 2.33
CA ILE A 253 3.53 -8.20 1.48
C ILE A 253 2.45 -7.30 0.83
N LEU A 254 2.90 -6.43 -0.06
CA LEU A 254 2.12 -5.38 -0.71
C LEU A 254 1.44 -5.85 -2.01
N PRO A 255 0.38 -5.16 -2.49
CA PRO A 255 -0.15 -5.37 -3.83
C PRO A 255 0.91 -5.29 -4.93
N THR A 256 0.93 -6.25 -5.83
CA THR A 256 1.63 -6.12 -7.13
C THR A 256 0.67 -5.54 -8.18
N LYS A 257 1.21 -4.91 -9.25
CA LYS A 257 0.41 -4.47 -10.43
C LYS A 257 -0.53 -5.59 -10.88
N ALA A 258 0.01 -6.79 -11.11
CA ALA A 258 -0.75 -7.95 -11.56
C ALA A 258 -1.88 -8.36 -10.60
N ARG A 259 -1.70 -8.21 -9.28
CA ARG A 259 -2.75 -8.52 -8.29
C ARG A 259 -3.85 -7.46 -8.26
N ILE A 260 -3.51 -6.17 -8.36
CA ILE A 260 -4.52 -5.09 -8.44
C ILE A 260 -5.31 -5.24 -9.76
N VAL A 261 -4.61 -5.35 -10.88
CA VAL A 261 -5.21 -5.50 -12.22
C VAL A 261 -6.19 -6.67 -12.28
N LYS A 262 -5.81 -7.84 -11.76
CA LYS A 262 -6.70 -9.02 -11.68
C LYS A 262 -7.84 -8.86 -10.66
N GLN A 263 -7.70 -8.03 -9.63
CA GLN A 263 -8.72 -7.86 -8.59
C GLN A 263 -9.83 -6.90 -9.00
N PHE A 264 -9.53 -5.92 -9.87
CA PHE A 264 -10.47 -4.89 -10.33
C PHE A 264 -10.79 -4.97 -11.84
N ASP A 265 -10.31 -6.02 -12.51
CA ASP A 265 -10.52 -6.30 -13.95
C ASP A 265 -10.10 -5.14 -14.88
N TYR A 266 -8.92 -4.57 -14.62
CA TYR A 266 -8.40 -3.42 -15.38
C TYR A 266 -7.78 -3.86 -16.72
N GLU A 267 -8.54 -3.76 -17.81
CA GLU A 267 -8.02 -3.85 -19.18
C GLU A 267 -7.11 -2.65 -19.55
N ASP A 268 -6.28 -2.80 -20.59
CA ASP A 268 -5.52 -1.72 -21.26
C ASP A 268 -4.80 -0.73 -20.31
N VAL A 269 -4.03 -1.27 -19.36
CA VAL A 269 -3.30 -0.49 -18.33
C VAL A 269 -2.06 0.21 -18.88
N VAL A 270 -2.19 1.52 -19.10
CA VAL A 270 -1.13 2.45 -19.54
C VAL A 270 -0.03 2.59 -18.48
N ALA A 271 -0.38 2.86 -17.22
CA ALA A 271 0.60 3.11 -16.16
C ALA A 271 0.19 2.52 -14.80
N PHE A 272 1.19 2.26 -13.95
CA PHE A 272 1.02 1.83 -12.56
C PHE A 272 2.07 2.53 -11.68
N ILE A 273 1.66 3.65 -11.11
CA ILE A 273 2.48 4.49 -10.24
C ILE A 273 2.16 4.06 -8.80
N TYR A 274 3.17 3.91 -7.96
CA TYR A 274 2.96 3.57 -6.55
C TYR A 274 3.98 4.24 -5.63
N ALA A 275 3.59 4.43 -4.37
CA ALA A 275 4.46 4.81 -3.27
C ALA A 275 4.06 4.00 -2.03
N ASP A 276 5.05 3.55 -1.28
CA ASP A 276 4.85 2.61 -0.17
C ASP A 276 5.00 3.31 1.18
N ASP A 277 4.16 2.94 2.14
CA ASP A 277 4.35 3.31 3.54
C ASP A 277 4.83 2.10 4.35
N CYS A 278 6.10 2.15 4.73
CA CYS A 278 6.74 1.15 5.57
C CYS A 278 6.25 1.20 7.02
N ASN A 279 5.68 2.31 7.49
CA ASN A 279 5.09 2.40 8.83
C ASN A 279 3.76 1.63 8.89
N THR A 280 2.90 1.77 7.88
CA THR A 280 1.59 1.11 7.85
C THR A 280 1.55 -0.20 7.04
N ASN A 281 2.64 -0.62 6.39
CA ASN A 281 2.62 -1.78 5.47
C ASN A 281 1.51 -1.62 4.40
N THR A 282 1.48 -0.44 3.79
CA THR A 282 0.46 0.01 2.84
C THR A 282 1.12 0.41 1.54
N ARG A 283 0.46 0.20 0.40
CA ARG A 283 0.93 0.66 -0.92
C ARG A 283 -0.12 1.55 -1.53
N TYR A 284 0.19 2.83 -1.64
CA TYR A 284 -0.61 3.81 -2.35
C TYR A 284 -0.32 3.67 -3.84
N TRP A 285 -1.37 3.64 -4.67
CA TRP A 285 -1.23 3.41 -6.09
C TRP A 285 -2.21 4.24 -6.93
N VAL A 286 -1.77 4.56 -8.15
CA VAL A 286 -2.60 5.07 -9.25
C VAL A 286 -2.40 4.17 -10.45
N ILE A 287 -3.50 3.61 -10.96
CA ILE A 287 -3.57 2.96 -12.26
C ILE A 287 -4.16 3.97 -13.24
N VAL A 288 -3.44 4.16 -14.35
CA VAL A 288 -3.96 4.82 -15.54
C VAL A 288 -4.25 3.72 -16.56
N HIS A 289 -5.50 3.60 -16.98
CA HIS A 289 -5.95 2.55 -17.90
C HIS A 289 -7.06 3.05 -18.83
N TYR A 290 -7.38 2.30 -19.88
CA TYR A 290 -8.56 2.61 -20.68
C TYR A 290 -9.83 1.97 -20.10
N GLU A 291 -10.94 2.67 -20.27
CA GLU A 291 -12.29 2.13 -20.16
C GLU A 291 -12.96 2.25 -21.54
N ASP A 292 -13.66 1.19 -21.97
CA ASP A 292 -14.30 1.08 -23.29
C ASP A 292 -13.39 1.46 -24.47
N LYS A 293 -12.06 1.24 -24.32
CA LYS A 293 -10.98 1.61 -25.26
C LYS A 293 -10.90 3.09 -25.67
N SER A 294 -11.72 3.96 -25.06
CA SER A 294 -12.01 5.30 -25.55
C SER A 294 -11.98 6.39 -24.47
N LYS A 295 -12.12 6.02 -23.19
CA LYS A 295 -11.93 6.93 -22.04
C LYS A 295 -10.62 6.59 -21.34
N LEU A 296 -9.86 7.59 -20.89
CA LEU A 296 -8.73 7.34 -19.99
C LEU A 296 -9.19 7.46 -18.54
N ARG A 297 -9.03 6.38 -17.78
CA ARG A 297 -9.53 6.22 -16.42
C ARG A 297 -8.36 6.19 -15.42
N PHE A 298 -8.49 7.02 -14.39
CA PHE A 298 -7.55 7.13 -13.28
C PHE A 298 -8.20 6.48 -12.06
N SER A 299 -7.79 5.26 -11.75
CA SER A 299 -8.26 4.50 -10.60
C SER A 299 -7.17 4.48 -9.54
N TYR A 300 -7.47 4.86 -8.29
CA TYR A 300 -6.47 4.93 -7.22
C TYR A 300 -6.95 4.32 -5.90
N GLY A 301 -6.00 3.94 -5.05
CA GLY A 301 -6.28 3.35 -3.73
C GLY A 301 -5.01 3.07 -2.92
N ASN A 302 -5.19 2.56 -1.70
CA ASN A 302 -4.11 2.25 -0.76
C ASN A 302 -4.17 0.82 -0.20
N CYS A 303 -5.34 0.18 -0.19
CA CYS A 303 -5.56 -1.17 0.32
C CYS A 303 -6.01 -2.16 -0.76
N LEU A 304 -5.71 -3.45 -0.55
CA LEU A 304 -6.31 -4.57 -1.30
C LEU A 304 -7.53 -5.18 -0.61
N HIS A 305 -7.91 -4.67 0.56
CA HIS A 305 -9.16 -5.03 1.20
C HIS A 305 -10.26 -4.49 0.29
N GLY A 306 -10.83 -5.37 -0.54
CA GLY A 306 -11.87 -5.01 -1.49
C GLY A 306 -13.01 -4.34 -0.73
N SER A 307 -13.58 -3.29 -1.31
CA SER A 307 -14.66 -2.53 -0.71
C SER A 307 -15.69 -3.48 -0.13
N THR A 308 -15.81 -3.51 1.21
CA THR A 308 -16.85 -4.31 1.85
C THR A 308 -18.17 -3.62 1.54
N THR A 309 -18.80 -4.03 0.43
CA THR A 309 -20.08 -3.51 -0.02
C THR A 309 -21.14 -4.01 0.95
N LYS A 310 -21.31 -3.27 2.04
CA LYS A 310 -22.34 -3.48 3.04
C LYS A 310 -23.66 -3.01 2.42
N TYR A 311 -24.56 -3.95 2.14
CA TYR A 311 -25.88 -3.66 1.58
C TYR A 311 -26.85 -3.33 2.71
N LEU A 312 -27.61 -2.23 2.57
CA LEU A 312 -28.85 -2.06 3.33
C LEU A 312 -29.98 -2.72 2.55
N ASP A 313 -30.40 -3.89 3.01
CA ASP A 313 -31.67 -4.47 2.57
C ASP A 313 -32.84 -3.89 3.38
N THR A 314 -34.06 -4.14 2.90
CA THR A 314 -35.30 -3.65 3.52
C THR A 314 -35.52 -4.21 4.94
N TRP A 315 -34.93 -5.36 5.27
CA TRP A 315 -35.05 -5.95 6.60
C TRP A 315 -34.17 -5.22 7.61
N LEU A 316 -32.89 -4.98 7.30
CA LEU A 316 -31.98 -4.21 8.15
C LEU A 316 -32.47 -2.76 8.34
N ILE A 317 -32.98 -2.12 7.28
CA ILE A 317 -33.61 -0.78 7.39
C ILE A 317 -34.79 -0.83 8.37
N SER A 318 -35.63 -1.88 8.29
CA SER A 318 -36.79 -2.05 9.18
C SER A 318 -36.38 -2.34 10.63
N GLU A 319 -35.34 -3.14 10.85
CA GLU A 319 -34.78 -3.42 12.18
C GLU A 319 -34.25 -2.13 12.83
N LEU A 320 -33.43 -1.37 12.10
CA LEU A 320 -32.85 -0.11 12.56
C LEU A 320 -33.92 0.95 12.86
N CYS A 321 -34.95 1.11 12.02
CA CYS A 321 -36.06 2.03 12.30
C CYS A 321 -36.87 1.60 13.55
N ASN A 322 -37.03 0.29 13.79
CA ASN A 322 -37.66 -0.23 15.00
C ASN A 322 -36.77 -0.01 16.24
N GLN A 323 -35.46 -0.19 16.14
CA GLN A 323 -34.51 0.07 17.23
C GLN A 323 -34.51 1.55 17.62
N ALA A 324 -34.46 2.46 16.64
CA ALA A 324 -34.48 3.91 16.86
C ALA A 324 -35.74 4.33 17.62
N LYS A 325 -36.90 3.80 17.18
CA LYS A 325 -38.20 4.01 17.80
C LYS A 325 -38.36 3.38 19.20
N GLN A 326 -37.66 2.28 19.49
CA GLN A 326 -37.64 1.66 20.83
C GLN A 326 -36.72 2.37 21.81
N THR A 327 -35.69 3.06 21.32
CA THR A 327 -34.68 3.74 22.13
C THR A 327 -34.86 5.27 22.21
N ASP A 328 -35.81 5.83 21.45
CA ASP A 328 -36.03 7.28 21.29
C ASP A 328 -34.78 8.03 20.79
N THR A 329 -34.02 7.40 19.89
CA THR A 329 -32.80 7.96 19.30
C THR A 329 -32.96 8.34 17.84
N THR A 330 -32.29 9.41 17.42
CA THR A 330 -32.19 9.84 16.01
C THR A 330 -30.93 9.35 15.32
N GLU A 331 -30.03 8.69 16.05
CA GLU A 331 -28.75 8.17 15.55
C GLU A 331 -28.49 6.76 16.11
N ILE A 332 -28.07 5.82 15.26
CA ILE A 332 -27.64 4.46 15.65
C ILE A 332 -26.27 4.18 15.03
N VAL A 333 -25.32 3.71 15.82
CA VAL A 333 -24.01 3.25 15.36
C VAL A 333 -24.14 1.81 14.83
N LEU A 334 -23.56 1.53 13.67
CA LEU A 334 -23.61 0.22 13.02
C LEU A 334 -22.34 -0.57 13.31
N ASP A 335 -22.26 -1.20 14.48
CA ASP A 335 -21.02 -1.86 14.95
C ASP A 335 -20.48 -2.94 14.00
N ASP A 336 -21.34 -3.75 13.38
CA ASP A 336 -20.94 -4.74 12.35
C ASP A 336 -20.46 -4.11 11.03
N TRP A 337 -20.60 -2.79 10.86
CA TRP A 337 -20.15 -2.02 9.70
C TRP A 337 -19.00 -1.07 10.03
N ASN A 338 -18.69 -0.90 11.31
CA ASN A 338 -17.51 -0.19 11.78
C ASN A 338 -16.25 -1.04 11.52
N ASP A 339 -15.12 -0.35 11.50
CA ASP A 339 -13.79 -0.94 11.63
C ASP A 339 -12.95 -0.07 12.59
N ASN A 340 -11.65 -0.37 12.74
CA ASN A 340 -10.78 0.35 13.67
C ASN A 340 -10.57 1.83 13.29
N GLU A 341 -10.90 2.23 12.07
CA GLU A 341 -10.60 3.54 11.48
C GLU A 341 -11.88 4.28 11.01
N ARG A 342 -13.05 3.62 11.09
CA ARG A 342 -14.35 4.10 10.60
C ARG A 342 -15.52 3.74 11.52
N THR A 343 -16.28 4.76 11.93
CA THR A 343 -17.63 4.63 12.53
C THR A 343 -18.71 4.99 11.51
N ILE A 344 -19.73 4.14 11.35
CA ILE A 344 -20.90 4.41 10.51
C ILE A 344 -22.13 4.62 11.41
N THR A 345 -22.89 5.67 11.12
CA THR A 345 -24.07 6.08 11.89
C THR A 345 -25.28 6.21 10.99
N ALA A 346 -26.33 5.44 11.25
CA ALA A 346 -27.64 5.57 10.61
C ALA A 346 -28.43 6.73 11.26
N LEU A 347 -29.11 7.55 10.45
CA LEU A 347 -29.77 8.79 10.89
C LEU A 347 -31.29 8.74 10.62
N PHE A 348 -32.09 8.98 11.66
CA PHE A 348 -33.55 8.81 11.65
C PHE A 348 -34.27 10.12 11.92
N ASP A 349 -35.37 10.35 11.21
CA ASP A 349 -36.24 11.50 11.48
C ASP A 349 -36.87 11.38 12.87
N LYS A 350 -36.86 12.48 13.63
CA LYS A 350 -37.26 12.49 15.05
C LYS A 350 -38.75 12.24 15.28
N ILE A 351 -39.60 12.40 14.27
CA ILE A 351 -41.06 12.26 14.41
C ILE A 351 -41.52 10.89 13.90
N THR A 352 -40.94 10.41 12.81
CA THR A 352 -41.36 9.19 12.10
C THR A 352 -40.44 7.99 12.33
N PHE A 353 -39.23 8.21 12.83
CA PHE A 353 -38.14 7.22 12.94
C PHE A 353 -37.78 6.53 11.61
N ILE A 354 -38.05 7.19 10.48
CA ILE A 354 -37.63 6.74 9.15
C ILE A 354 -36.16 7.10 8.95
N LEU A 355 -35.35 6.12 8.51
CA LEU A 355 -33.98 6.31 8.05
C LEU A 355 -33.95 7.28 6.86
N PHE A 356 -33.35 8.46 7.04
CA PHE A 356 -33.27 9.49 5.98
C PHE A 356 -31.85 9.67 5.42
N ALA A 357 -30.83 9.29 6.18
CA ALA A 357 -29.42 9.42 5.79
C ALA A 357 -28.52 8.46 6.58
N MET A 358 -27.27 8.35 6.13
CA MET A 358 -26.19 7.72 6.89
C MET A 358 -24.98 8.64 6.90
N ARG A 359 -24.24 8.63 8.01
CA ARG A 359 -23.01 9.38 8.23
C ARG A 359 -21.86 8.39 8.39
N SER A 360 -20.67 8.78 7.91
CA SER A 360 -19.43 8.02 8.11
C SER A 360 -18.41 8.96 8.72
N TYR A 361 -17.87 8.60 9.89
CA TYR A 361 -16.79 9.30 10.56
C TYR A 361 -15.54 8.44 10.53
N GLY A 362 -14.41 8.97 10.07
CA GLY A 362 -13.15 8.22 9.95
C GLY A 362 -12.28 8.75 8.82
N ASN A 363 -10.98 8.44 8.84
CA ASN A 363 -10.02 8.85 7.81
C ASN A 363 -10.06 7.92 6.58
N CYS A 364 -11.27 7.53 6.16
CA CYS A 364 -11.48 6.40 5.27
C CYS A 364 -11.37 6.77 3.77
N LEU A 365 -10.14 7.04 3.30
CA LEU A 365 -9.74 6.87 1.89
C LEU A 365 -9.68 5.37 1.54
N HIS A 366 -10.82 4.69 1.65
CA HIS A 366 -10.97 3.22 1.55
C HIS A 366 -12.04 2.78 0.51
N GLY A 367 -12.38 3.68 -0.41
CA GLY A 367 -12.94 3.32 -1.71
C GLY A 367 -11.85 3.49 -2.77
N SER A 368 -11.83 2.62 -3.78
CA SER A 368 -11.00 2.83 -4.97
C SER A 368 -11.63 3.92 -5.83
N THR A 369 -11.42 5.18 -5.47
CA THR A 369 -12.03 6.31 -6.17
C THR A 369 -11.50 6.39 -7.60
N THR A 370 -12.42 6.68 -8.51
CA THR A 370 -12.19 6.74 -9.95
C THR A 370 -12.41 8.16 -10.42
N LYS A 371 -11.50 8.64 -11.27
CA LYS A 371 -11.65 9.88 -12.04
C LYS A 371 -11.50 9.57 -13.53
N TYR A 372 -12.18 10.35 -14.36
CA TYR A 372 -12.20 10.18 -15.82
C TYR A 372 -11.57 11.39 -16.48
N LEU A 373 -10.66 11.14 -17.42
CA LEU A 373 -10.17 12.14 -18.36
C LEU A 373 -10.88 11.91 -19.70
N ASP A 374 -12.03 12.55 -19.87
CA ASP A 374 -12.83 12.52 -21.09
C ASP A 374 -12.57 13.74 -21.99
N THR A 375 -13.20 13.75 -23.18
CA THR A 375 -13.00 14.82 -24.16
C THR A 375 -13.54 16.18 -23.72
N TRP A 376 -14.46 16.24 -22.75
CA TRP A 376 -14.95 17.50 -22.19
C TRP A 376 -13.92 18.08 -21.21
N LEU A 377 -13.45 17.29 -20.25
CA LEU A 377 -12.44 17.75 -19.28
C LEU A 377 -11.10 18.09 -19.95
N ILE A 378 -10.67 17.33 -20.96
CA ILE A 378 -9.47 17.68 -21.75
C ILE A 378 -9.67 19.05 -22.44
N SER A 379 -10.85 19.32 -23.00
CA SER A 379 -11.15 20.59 -23.64
C SER A 379 -11.17 21.76 -22.64
N GLU A 380 -11.79 21.59 -21.47
CA GLU A 380 -11.79 22.58 -20.40
C GLU A 380 -10.36 22.91 -19.95
N LEU A 381 -9.55 21.88 -19.68
CA LEU A 381 -8.16 22.02 -19.26
C LEU A 381 -7.27 22.71 -20.30
N CYS A 382 -7.36 22.34 -21.58
CA CYS A 382 -6.62 23.03 -22.66
C CYS A 382 -7.04 24.51 -22.79
N ASN A 383 -8.34 24.82 -22.60
CA ASN A 383 -8.82 26.20 -22.61
C ASN A 383 -8.32 26.98 -21.39
N GLN A 384 -8.33 26.40 -20.20
CA GLN A 384 -7.79 27.01 -18.98
C GLN A 384 -6.28 27.28 -19.13
N ALA A 385 -5.51 26.34 -19.68
CA ALA A 385 -4.08 26.46 -19.89
C ALA A 385 -3.75 27.65 -20.81
N LYS A 386 -4.47 27.73 -21.93
CA LYS A 386 -4.39 28.82 -22.91
C LYS A 386 -4.85 30.18 -22.36
N GLN A 387 -5.85 30.21 -21.49
CA GLN A 387 -6.32 31.46 -20.84
C GLN A 387 -5.36 31.99 -19.77
N THR A 388 -4.54 31.12 -19.18
CA THR A 388 -3.64 31.46 -18.05
C THR A 388 -2.15 31.46 -18.42
N ASP A 389 -1.81 31.19 -19.69
CA ASP A 389 -0.44 31.10 -20.22
C ASP A 389 0.46 30.12 -19.43
N THR A 390 -0.12 28.99 -19.00
CA THR A 390 0.57 27.94 -18.22
C THR A 390 0.76 26.66 -19.02
N THR A 391 1.90 25.99 -18.79
CA THR A 391 2.17 24.62 -19.26
C THR A 391 1.77 23.56 -18.22
N GLU A 392 1.30 23.95 -17.04
CA GLU A 392 0.93 23.07 -15.94
C GLU A 392 -0.37 23.50 -15.25
N ILE A 393 -1.29 22.55 -15.03
CA ILE A 393 -2.50 22.76 -14.21
C ILE A 393 -2.60 21.65 -13.17
N VAL A 394 -2.76 22.03 -11.90
CA VAL A 394 -2.98 21.10 -10.79
C VAL A 394 -4.47 20.74 -10.72
N LEU A 395 -4.79 19.45 -10.65
CA LEU A 395 -6.18 18.98 -10.62
C LEU A 395 -6.68 18.85 -9.18
N ASP A 396 -7.09 19.96 -8.57
CA ASP A 396 -7.44 20.01 -7.13
C ASP A 396 -8.48 18.96 -6.70
N ASP A 397 -9.55 18.76 -7.49
CA ASP A 397 -10.57 17.73 -7.25
C ASP A 397 -10.04 16.28 -7.29
N TRP A 398 -8.82 16.06 -7.80
CA TRP A 398 -8.16 14.77 -7.95
C TRP A 398 -7.04 14.57 -6.93
N ASN A 399 -6.74 15.59 -6.12
CA ASN A 399 -5.67 15.59 -5.13
C ASN A 399 -6.18 15.22 -3.74
N ASP A 400 -5.25 14.80 -2.88
CA ASP A 400 -5.43 14.67 -1.43
C ASP A 400 -4.06 14.82 -0.73
N ASN A 401 -3.97 14.51 0.56
CA ASN A 401 -2.72 14.63 1.32
C ASN A 401 -1.61 13.68 0.84
N GLU A 402 -1.95 12.66 0.05
CA GLU A 402 -1.10 11.52 -0.32
C GLU A 402 -0.81 11.50 -1.83
N ARG A 403 -1.53 12.32 -2.61
CA ARG A 403 -1.45 12.38 -4.09
C ARG A 403 -1.63 13.79 -4.63
N THR A 404 -0.78 14.18 -5.58
CA THR A 404 -0.98 15.35 -6.44
C THR A 404 -0.92 14.94 -7.91
N ILE A 405 -1.88 15.40 -8.72
CA ILE A 405 -1.92 15.19 -10.16
C ILE A 405 -1.82 16.54 -10.88
N THR A 406 -0.85 16.67 -11.78
CA THR A 406 -0.67 17.84 -12.65
C THR A 406 -0.86 17.46 -14.11
N ALA A 407 -1.77 18.12 -14.79
CA ALA A 407 -1.91 18.10 -16.25
C ALA A 407 -0.80 18.94 -16.89
N LEU A 408 -0.13 18.40 -17.92
CA LEU A 408 0.99 19.04 -18.62
C LEU A 408 0.64 19.32 -20.09
N PHE A 409 0.84 20.56 -20.51
CA PHE A 409 0.44 21.08 -21.82
C PHE A 409 1.65 21.53 -22.64
N ASP A 410 1.60 21.32 -23.96
CA ASP A 410 2.60 21.90 -24.86
C ASP A 410 2.55 23.44 -24.81
N LYS A 411 3.73 24.07 -24.80
CA LYS A 411 3.87 25.52 -24.62
C LYS A 411 3.40 26.36 -25.82
N ILE A 412 3.28 25.76 -27.01
CA ILE A 412 2.91 26.50 -28.24
C ILE A 412 1.43 26.31 -28.54
N THR A 413 0.94 25.08 -28.41
CA THR A 413 -0.42 24.67 -28.79
C THR A 413 -1.41 24.61 -27.62
N PHE A 414 -0.92 24.58 -26.37
CA PHE A 414 -1.70 24.32 -25.15
C PHE A 414 -2.48 22.99 -25.19
N ILE A 415 -2.03 22.04 -26.02
CA ILE A 415 -2.56 20.67 -26.07
C ILE A 415 -1.99 19.89 -24.88
N LEU A 416 -2.87 19.30 -24.08
CA LEU A 416 -2.52 18.32 -23.05
C LEU A 416 -1.74 17.15 -23.68
N PHE A 417 -0.60 16.76 -23.10
CA PHE A 417 0.21 15.65 -23.63
C PHE A 417 0.67 14.65 -22.56
N ALA A 418 0.70 15.05 -21.29
CA ALA A 418 1.13 14.19 -20.19
C ALA A 418 0.42 14.53 -18.87
N MET A 419 0.46 13.60 -17.93
CA MET A 419 0.01 13.76 -16.56
C MET A 419 1.16 13.41 -15.61
N ARG A 420 1.61 14.37 -14.81
CA ARG A 420 2.57 14.14 -13.73
C ARG A 420 1.81 13.73 -12.48
N ILE A 421 2.14 12.57 -11.93
CA ILE A 421 1.53 11.99 -10.74
C ILE A 421 2.59 11.95 -9.65
N GLU A 422 2.41 12.76 -8.60
CA GLU A 422 3.14 12.61 -7.34
C GLU A 422 2.29 11.80 -6.36
N LEU A 423 2.87 10.73 -5.82
CA LEU A 423 2.39 10.00 -4.65
C LEU A 423 3.39 10.18 -3.50
N LYS A 424 2.88 10.39 -2.30
CA LYS A 424 3.68 10.71 -1.12
C LYS A 424 3.12 10.02 0.12
N THR A 425 3.99 9.33 0.84
CA THR A 425 3.69 8.68 2.12
C THR A 425 4.60 9.25 3.23
N PRO A 426 4.42 8.84 4.50
CA PRO A 426 5.37 9.17 5.56
C PRO A 426 6.80 8.60 5.35
N THR A 427 7.00 7.64 4.44
CA THR A 427 8.31 6.97 4.24
C THR A 427 8.83 6.93 2.80
N SER A 428 8.00 7.21 1.78
CA SER A 428 8.44 7.26 0.39
C SER A 428 7.69 8.32 -0.43
N ARG A 429 8.23 8.64 -1.60
CA ARG A 429 7.66 9.59 -2.56
C ARG A 429 8.01 9.16 -3.99
N THR A 430 7.01 9.12 -4.85
CA THR A 430 7.16 8.77 -6.27
C THR A 430 6.57 9.90 -7.11
N VAL A 431 7.35 10.46 -8.02
CA VAL A 431 6.88 11.39 -9.06
C VAL A 431 7.11 10.75 -10.41
N GLU A 432 6.03 10.41 -11.11
CA GLU A 432 6.08 9.73 -12.40
C GLU A 432 5.26 10.51 -13.44
N THR A 433 5.83 10.75 -14.62
CA THR A 433 5.14 11.47 -15.69
C THR A 433 4.64 10.50 -16.76
N VAL A 434 3.32 10.38 -16.87
CA VAL A 434 2.64 9.50 -17.82
C VAL A 434 2.34 10.29 -19.09
N LEU A 435 2.99 9.94 -20.21
CA LEU A 435 2.57 10.40 -21.53
C LEU A 435 1.18 9.86 -21.85
N LEU A 436 0.28 10.72 -22.32
CA LEU A 436 -1.09 10.33 -22.65
C LEU A 436 -1.19 9.85 -24.10
N PRO A 437 -1.69 8.64 -24.39
CA PRO A 437 -1.97 8.19 -25.75
C PRO A 437 -3.30 8.80 -26.23
N LEU A 438 -3.31 10.12 -26.39
CA LEU A 438 -4.49 10.87 -26.84
C LEU A 438 -4.89 10.52 -28.28
N ASP A 439 -3.98 9.95 -29.08
CA ASP A 439 -4.26 9.33 -30.37
C ASP A 439 -5.41 8.31 -30.30
N LYS A 440 -5.52 7.55 -29.20
CA LYS A 440 -6.62 6.60 -28.98
C LYS A 440 -7.94 7.24 -28.54
N ILE A 441 -7.91 8.51 -28.17
CA ILE A 441 -9.09 9.32 -27.78
C ILE A 441 -9.55 10.20 -28.96
N LYS A 442 -8.86 10.18 -30.11
CA LYS A 442 -9.08 11.11 -31.24
C LYS A 442 -10.41 11.00 -31.97
N GLU A 443 -11.19 9.92 -31.84
CA GLU A 443 -12.46 9.75 -32.57
C GLU A 443 -13.48 10.89 -32.37
N ARG A 444 -13.31 11.76 -31.36
CA ARG A 444 -14.16 12.94 -31.13
C ARG A 444 -13.44 14.27 -31.00
N PHE A 445 -12.13 14.34 -31.26
CA PHE A 445 -11.39 15.61 -31.33
C PHE A 445 -11.54 16.28 -32.71
N VAL A 446 -12.79 16.38 -33.19
CA VAL A 446 -13.17 17.47 -34.09
C VAL A 446 -13.14 18.73 -33.25
N ILE A 447 -11.95 19.34 -33.14
CA ILE A 447 -11.83 20.72 -32.68
C ILE A 447 -12.74 21.52 -33.60
N ALA A 448 -13.85 22.03 -33.07
CA ALA A 448 -14.70 22.93 -33.79
C ALA A 448 -13.84 24.14 -34.15
N LYS A 449 -13.38 24.21 -35.40
CA LYS A 449 -12.77 25.40 -35.97
C LYS A 449 -13.84 26.49 -35.85
N GLN A 450 -13.75 27.30 -34.79
CA GLN A 450 -14.43 28.58 -34.74
C GLN A 450 -13.83 29.38 -35.89
N GLU A 451 -14.50 29.33 -37.03
CA GLU A 451 -14.25 30.28 -38.10
C GLU A 451 -14.34 31.67 -37.45
N PRO A 452 -13.28 32.49 -37.54
CA PRO A 452 -13.35 33.83 -36.97
C PRO A 452 -14.55 34.52 -37.62
N GLU A 453 -15.46 35.09 -36.82
CA GLU A 453 -16.63 35.78 -37.36
C GLU A 453 -16.15 36.92 -38.29
N VAL A 454 -16.16 36.64 -39.59
CA VAL A 454 -15.83 37.63 -40.60
C VAL A 454 -16.95 38.64 -40.59
N HIS A 455 -16.77 39.72 -39.83
CA HIS A 455 -17.66 40.87 -39.79
C HIS A 455 -17.86 41.40 -41.21
N ARG A 456 -18.91 40.89 -41.88
CA ARG A 456 -19.35 41.40 -43.18
C ARG A 456 -19.72 42.86 -42.96
N PRO A 457 -19.08 43.83 -43.66
CA PRO A 457 -19.43 45.23 -43.49
C PRO A 457 -20.91 45.42 -43.87
N LEU A 458 -21.65 46.12 -43.00
CA LEU A 458 -23.06 46.41 -43.21
C LEU A 458 -23.23 47.21 -44.52
N GLY A 459 -23.81 46.55 -45.53
CA GLY A 459 -24.03 47.15 -46.84
C GLY A 459 -24.94 48.36 -46.74
N THR A 460 -24.46 49.51 -47.24
CA THR A 460 -25.18 50.79 -47.14
C THR A 460 -26.41 50.78 -48.05
N THR A 461 -27.59 50.56 -47.47
CA THR A 461 -28.87 50.70 -48.18
C THR A 461 -29.19 52.16 -48.47
N ALA A 462 -29.06 52.55 -49.73
CA ALA A 462 -29.44 53.90 -50.18
C ALA A 462 -30.98 54.06 -50.14
N PHE A 463 -31.46 55.06 -49.41
CA PHE A 463 -32.86 55.48 -49.49
C PHE A 463 -33.13 56.17 -50.84
N VAL A 464 -34.04 55.59 -51.63
CA VAL A 464 -34.63 56.26 -52.79
C VAL A 464 -35.99 56.84 -52.39
N SER A 465 -36.18 58.13 -52.58
CA SER A 465 -37.40 58.86 -52.22
C SER A 465 -38.36 58.99 -53.40
N GLY A 466 -39.64 58.65 -53.18
CA GLY A 466 -40.73 58.87 -54.12
C GLY A 466 -41.72 57.70 -54.11
N GLY A 467 -43.04 57.92 -54.13
CA GLY A 467 -43.77 59.19 -54.06
C GLY A 467 -45.26 58.93 -53.88
N ASP A 468 -46.04 59.97 -53.54
CA ASP A 468 -47.46 59.82 -53.25
C ASP A 468 -48.27 59.30 -54.45
N PHE A 469 -49.23 58.42 -54.17
CA PHE A 469 -50.51 58.42 -54.88
C PHE A 469 -51.65 57.98 -53.97
N SER A 470 -52.61 58.88 -53.78
CA SER A 470 -53.87 58.64 -53.08
C SER A 470 -54.98 58.29 -54.07
N GLN A 471 -55.82 57.30 -53.76
CA GLN A 471 -57.23 57.53 -53.40
C GLN A 471 -57.97 56.23 -53.13
N THR A 472 -59.02 56.32 -52.31
CA THR A 472 -60.05 55.30 -52.12
C THR A 472 -61.27 55.59 -52.99
N ASP A 473 -62.00 54.53 -53.30
CA ASP A 473 -63.43 54.40 -53.60
C ASP A 473 -64.31 55.67 -53.44
N ASP A 474 -65.10 55.96 -54.48
CA ASP A 474 -66.52 55.53 -54.52
C ASP A 474 -66.59 54.22 -55.35
#